data_AF-A0A6J4D0U8-F1
#
_entry.id   AF-A0A6J4D0U8-F1
#
_cell.length_a   1.000
_cell.length_b   1.000
_cell.length_c   1.000
_cell.angle_alpha   90.00
_cell.angle_beta   90.00
_cell.angle_gamma   90.00
#
_symmetry.space_group_name_H-M   'P 1'
#
loop_
_entity.id
_entity.type
_entity.pdbx_description
1 polymer ?
#
loop_
_entity_poly.entity_id
_entity_poly.type
_entity_poly.pdbx_seq_one_letter_code
_entity_poly.pdbx_strand_id
1 'polypeptide(L)'
;MRQFMKIFMMGMLALGIAHAEEVDFSKLSNKDLVKMAGKVDASQELEYHMEVHKRLKKLKGVKAREFHRQVERATVAHLSKMSKKKFMALREEVAGKLEEMEKEHSPEELKSMGLDVEICKGEQRKILCHVRHARKGHKGGAHHGQVHNAHHEDNASHAEHHEEEHKATEEHEAPAKAPAKQSTAPAKTPAESSKPAE
;
A
#
# COMPACT_ATOMS: atom_id res chain seq x y z
N MET A 1 -24.23 61.18 -7.64
CA MET A 1 -24.75 60.02 -6.88
C MET A 1 -24.48 58.80 -7.73
N ARG A 2 -23.37 58.04 -7.60
CA ARG A 2 -22.90 57.18 -6.48
C ARG A 2 -24.00 56.28 -5.93
N GLN A 3 -23.76 54.96 -6.02
CA GLN A 3 -24.58 53.80 -5.62
C GLN A 3 -25.63 53.44 -6.69
N PHE A 4 -25.67 52.26 -7.34
CA PHE A 4 -25.37 50.90 -6.87
C PHE A 4 -24.84 50.01 -8.01
N MET A 5 -23.54 50.08 -8.28
CA MET A 5 -22.77 48.91 -8.74
C MET A 5 -22.66 47.98 -7.54
N LYS A 6 -23.26 46.78 -7.62
CA LYS A 6 -23.02 45.54 -6.83
C LYS A 6 -24.31 44.73 -6.71
N ILE A 7 -24.80 44.19 -7.84
CA ILE A 7 -25.59 42.96 -7.75
C ILE A 7 -24.57 41.84 -7.70
N PHE A 8 -24.61 41.13 -6.59
CA PHE A 8 -23.66 40.14 -6.14
C PHE A 8 -23.63 38.96 -7.12
N MET A 9 -22.45 38.74 -7.72
CA MET A 9 -22.00 37.42 -8.14
C MET A 9 -21.93 36.54 -6.88
N MET A 10 -23.04 35.87 -6.55
CA MET A 10 -23.13 34.96 -5.42
C MET A 10 -23.67 33.63 -5.90
N GLY A 11 -22.85 32.59 -5.77
CA GLY A 11 -23.36 31.23 -5.59
C GLY A 11 -23.28 30.28 -6.78
N MET A 12 -22.22 30.31 -7.59
CA MET A 12 -21.76 29.08 -8.26
C MET A 12 -20.61 28.48 -7.44
N LEU A 13 -20.94 27.91 -6.28
CA LEU A 13 -20.17 26.81 -5.73
C LEU A 13 -20.96 25.55 -6.06
N ALA A 14 -20.93 25.17 -7.34
CA ALA A 14 -21.14 23.79 -7.69
C ALA A 14 -20.06 23.01 -6.91
N LEU A 15 -20.46 22.38 -5.80
CA LEU A 15 -19.75 21.21 -5.33
C LEU A 15 -19.88 20.19 -6.45
N GLY A 16 -18.96 20.28 -7.41
CA GLY A 16 -18.59 19.16 -8.22
C GLY A 16 -18.15 18.09 -7.24
N ILE A 17 -19.07 17.19 -6.90
CA ILE A 17 -18.70 15.81 -6.64
C ILE A 17 -18.10 15.37 -7.97
N ALA A 18 -16.82 15.68 -8.15
CA ALA A 18 -16.02 15.00 -9.13
C ALA A 18 -16.24 13.53 -8.78
N HIS A 19 -16.82 12.78 -9.72
CA HIS A 19 -16.87 11.34 -9.66
C HIS A 19 -15.44 10.88 -9.39
N ALA A 20 -15.11 10.62 -8.13
CA ALA A 20 -13.87 9.97 -7.78
C ALA A 20 -14.00 8.60 -8.42
N GLU A 21 -13.28 8.37 -9.51
CA GLU A 21 -13.16 7.02 -10.04
C GLU A 21 -12.74 6.14 -8.86
N GLU A 22 -13.58 5.16 -8.53
CA GLU A 22 -13.24 4.18 -7.52
C GLU A 22 -11.95 3.50 -7.95
N VAL A 23 -10.88 3.74 -7.19
CA VAL A 23 -9.59 3.17 -7.49
C VAL A 23 -9.64 1.71 -7.06
N ASP A 24 -9.71 0.80 -8.01
CA ASP A 24 -9.59 -0.63 -7.74
C ASP A 24 -8.15 -0.96 -7.28
N PHE A 25 -7.94 -0.89 -5.97
CA PHE A 25 -6.65 -1.13 -5.33
C PHE A 25 -6.10 -2.54 -5.59
N SER A 26 -6.96 -3.50 -5.93
CA SER A 26 -6.55 -4.87 -6.21
C SER A 26 -5.67 -5.00 -7.47
N LYS A 27 -5.86 -4.07 -8.42
CA LYS A 27 -5.09 -4.01 -9.67
C LYS A 27 -3.73 -3.31 -9.50
N LEU A 28 -3.49 -2.64 -8.38
CA LEU A 28 -2.25 -1.93 -8.14
C LEU A 28 -1.11 -2.88 -7.74
N SER A 29 0.10 -2.52 -8.17
CA SER A 29 1.32 -3.12 -7.65
C SER A 29 1.55 -2.70 -6.20
N ASN A 30 2.33 -3.47 -5.43
CA ASN A 30 2.68 -3.07 -4.06
C ASN A 30 3.38 -1.70 -4.02
N LYS A 31 4.19 -1.39 -5.04
CA LYS A 31 4.87 -0.10 -5.17
C LYS A 31 3.86 1.04 -5.38
N ASP A 32 2.82 0.81 -6.18
CA ASP A 32 1.80 1.83 -6.43
C ASP A 32 0.83 1.97 -5.24
N LEU A 33 0.50 0.88 -4.54
CA LEU A 33 -0.20 0.95 -3.25
C LEU A 33 0.55 1.82 -2.23
N VAL A 34 1.87 1.70 -2.12
CA VAL A 34 2.69 2.57 -1.25
C VAL A 34 2.61 4.03 -1.68
N LYS A 35 2.55 4.33 -2.99
CA LYS A 35 2.46 5.72 -3.47
C LYS A 35 1.12 6.37 -3.14
N MET A 36 0.06 5.58 -2.99
CA MET A 36 -1.29 6.03 -2.61
C MET A 36 -1.45 6.23 -1.10
N ALA A 37 -0.52 5.71 -0.30
CA ALA A 37 -0.58 5.75 1.16
C ALA A 37 -0.80 7.17 1.70
N GLY A 38 -1.91 7.36 2.42
CA GLY A 38 -2.34 8.63 3.01
C GLY A 38 -2.86 9.68 2.02
N LYS A 39 -2.89 9.38 0.70
CA LYS A 39 -3.39 10.28 -0.36
C LYS A 39 -4.81 9.97 -0.82
N VAL A 40 -5.33 8.82 -0.43
CA VAL A 40 -6.69 8.40 -0.77
C VAL A 40 -7.70 9.29 -0.06
N ASP A 41 -8.85 9.46 -0.69
CA ASP A 41 -9.96 10.20 -0.09
C ASP A 41 -10.58 9.39 1.05
N ALA A 42 -11.33 10.06 1.93
CA ALA A 42 -11.98 9.42 3.07
C ALA A 42 -12.89 8.24 2.66
N SER A 43 -13.51 8.30 1.48
CA SER A 43 -14.31 7.21 0.91
C SER A 43 -13.55 5.96 0.58
N GLN A 44 -12.26 6.07 0.30
CA GLN A 44 -11.44 4.96 -0.17
C GLN A 44 -10.46 4.48 0.91
N GLU A 45 -10.33 5.19 2.03
CA GLU A 45 -9.35 4.87 3.08
C GLU A 45 -9.55 3.46 3.67
N LEU A 46 -10.80 3.05 3.94
CA LEU A 46 -11.07 1.71 4.47
C LEU A 46 -10.78 0.62 3.43
N GLU A 47 -11.15 0.84 2.17
CA GLU A 47 -10.86 -0.10 1.08
C GLU A 47 -9.36 -0.25 0.83
N TYR A 48 -8.65 0.88 0.82
CA TYR A 48 -7.19 0.91 0.77
C TYR A 48 -6.58 0.11 1.94
N HIS A 49 -7.09 0.30 3.17
CA HIS A 49 -6.63 -0.42 4.34
C HIS A 49 -6.85 -1.94 4.21
N MET A 50 -8.03 -2.35 3.75
CA MET A 50 -8.36 -3.76 3.51
C MET A 50 -7.42 -4.40 2.48
N GLU A 51 -7.12 -3.72 1.37
CA GLU A 51 -6.19 -4.25 0.36
C GLU A 51 -4.75 -4.31 0.90
N VAL A 52 -4.30 -3.32 1.67
CA VAL A 52 -2.98 -3.37 2.35
C VAL A 52 -2.90 -4.57 3.29
N HIS A 53 -3.93 -4.80 4.12
CA HIS A 53 -4.00 -5.95 5.03
C HIS A 53 -3.95 -7.28 4.28
N LYS A 54 -4.72 -7.40 3.19
CA LYS A 54 -4.72 -8.57 2.31
C LYS A 54 -3.34 -8.83 1.70
N ARG A 55 -2.60 -7.78 1.29
CA ARG A 55 -1.22 -7.90 0.80
C ARG A 55 -0.28 -8.36 1.91
N LEU A 56 -0.42 -7.82 3.12
CA LEU A 56 0.38 -8.22 4.28
C LEU A 56 0.17 -9.69 4.65
N LYS A 57 -1.07 -10.21 4.57
CA LYS A 57 -1.37 -11.63 4.78
C LYS A 57 -0.71 -12.54 3.74
N LYS A 58 -0.58 -12.08 2.49
CA LYS A 58 0.05 -12.84 1.40
C LYS A 58 1.58 -12.81 1.46
N LEU A 59 2.15 -11.69 1.91
CA LEU A 59 3.59 -11.54 2.10
C LEU A 59 4.04 -12.26 3.39
N LYS A 60 5.28 -12.75 3.43
CA LYS A 60 5.85 -13.40 4.61
C LYS A 60 7.20 -12.77 4.99
N GLY A 61 7.55 -12.85 6.28
CA GLY A 61 8.85 -12.48 6.81
C GLY A 61 9.26 -11.03 6.49
N VAL A 62 10.49 -10.87 6.01
CA VAL A 62 11.12 -9.56 5.75
C VAL A 62 10.32 -8.74 4.73
N LYS A 63 9.76 -9.38 3.69
CA LYS A 63 8.99 -8.68 2.64
C LYS A 63 7.72 -8.03 3.19
N ALA A 64 7.02 -8.71 4.09
CA ALA A 64 5.82 -8.17 4.74
C ALA A 64 6.18 -6.96 5.63
N ARG A 65 7.24 -7.09 6.45
CA ARG A 65 7.72 -6.01 7.32
C ARG A 65 8.13 -4.77 6.53
N GLU A 66 8.86 -4.96 5.43
CA GLU A 66 9.32 -3.85 4.61
C GLU A 66 8.16 -3.18 3.87
N PHE A 67 7.22 -3.95 3.31
CA PHE A 67 6.01 -3.39 2.71
C PHE A 67 5.19 -2.57 3.72
N HIS A 68 4.95 -3.11 4.92
CA HIS A 68 4.25 -2.39 6.00
C HIS A 68 4.95 -1.08 6.35
N ARG A 69 6.28 -1.12 6.54
CA ARG A 69 7.09 0.06 6.87
C ARG A 69 7.09 1.11 5.75
N GLN A 70 7.04 0.69 4.49
CA GLN A 70 6.91 1.62 3.36
C GLN A 70 5.56 2.31 3.33
N VAL A 71 4.46 1.56 3.51
CA VAL A 71 3.12 2.13 3.62
C VAL A 71 3.04 3.12 4.78
N GLU A 72 3.46 2.72 5.99
CA GLU A 72 3.39 3.60 7.17
C GLU A 72 4.20 4.90 6.99
N ARG A 73 5.43 4.79 6.47
CA ARG A 73 6.26 5.98 6.21
C ARG A 73 5.62 6.91 5.18
N ALA A 74 5.08 6.36 4.10
CA ALA A 74 4.43 7.14 3.05
C ALA A 74 3.16 7.83 3.57
N THR A 75 2.32 7.11 4.33
CA THR A 75 1.14 7.67 5.00
C THR A 75 1.53 8.82 5.93
N VAL A 76 2.47 8.62 6.86
CA VAL A 76 2.88 9.67 7.80
C VAL A 76 3.48 10.86 7.06
N ALA A 77 4.32 10.63 6.05
CA ALA A 77 4.92 11.70 5.26
C ALA A 77 3.88 12.55 4.50
N HIS A 78 2.80 11.94 4.03
CA HIS A 78 1.70 12.67 3.38
C HIS A 78 0.84 13.42 4.40
N LEU A 79 0.35 12.72 5.43
CA LEU A 79 -0.55 13.29 6.44
C LEU A 79 0.11 14.41 7.27
N SER A 80 1.44 14.38 7.42
CA SER A 80 2.19 15.44 8.11
C SER A 80 2.23 16.75 7.32
N LYS A 81 2.07 16.71 5.99
CA LYS A 81 1.99 17.90 5.14
C LYS A 81 0.59 18.51 5.15
N MET A 82 -0.43 17.78 5.60
CA MET A 82 -1.80 18.28 5.70
C MET A 82 -1.96 19.22 6.90
N SER A 83 -2.75 20.28 6.73
CA SER A 83 -3.14 21.14 7.84
C SER A 83 -3.89 20.34 8.91
N LYS A 84 -3.78 20.75 10.18
CA LYS A 84 -4.47 20.06 11.29
C LYS A 84 -5.98 19.97 11.04
N LYS A 85 -6.60 21.04 10.56
CA LYS A 85 -8.04 21.08 10.24
C LYS A 85 -8.42 20.05 9.17
N LYS A 86 -7.70 19.99 8.05
CA LYS A 86 -7.98 19.03 6.97
C LYS A 86 -7.77 17.59 7.42
N PHE A 87 -6.74 17.35 8.22
CA PHE A 87 -6.48 16.02 8.77
C PHE A 87 -7.55 15.56 9.78
N MET A 88 -8.06 16.47 10.64
CA MET A 88 -9.16 16.14 11.54
C MET A 88 -10.44 15.82 10.78
N ALA A 89 -10.77 16.60 9.74
CA ALA A 89 -11.93 16.31 8.89
C ALA A 89 -11.81 14.93 8.20
N LEU A 90 -10.64 14.62 7.62
CA LEU A 90 -10.38 13.29 7.06
C LEU A 90 -10.60 12.17 8.10
N ARG A 91 -10.08 12.35 9.32
CA ARG A 91 -10.23 11.36 10.39
C ARG A 91 -11.69 11.18 10.81
N GLU A 92 -12.46 12.26 10.86
CA GLU A 92 -13.90 12.24 11.20
C GLU A 92 -14.72 11.56 10.10
N GLU A 93 -14.46 11.86 8.83
CA GLU A 93 -15.14 11.22 7.70
C GLU A 93 -14.85 9.70 7.66
N VAL A 94 -13.61 9.30 7.92
CA VAL A 94 -13.26 7.87 8.02
C VAL A 94 -13.88 7.21 9.26
N ALA A 95 -14.05 7.95 10.37
CA ALA A 95 -14.74 7.45 11.56
C ALA A 95 -16.20 7.09 11.27
N GLY A 96 -16.93 7.96 10.56
CA GLY A 96 -18.31 7.69 10.16
C GLY A 96 -18.43 6.42 9.31
N LYS A 97 -17.50 6.23 8.36
CA LYS A 97 -17.49 5.03 7.51
C LYS A 97 -17.13 3.76 8.25
N LEU A 98 -16.22 3.85 9.22
CA LEU A 98 -15.90 2.70 10.06
C LEU A 98 -17.11 2.30 10.91
N GLU A 99 -17.85 3.28 11.44
CA GLU A 99 -19.09 3.02 12.19
C GLU A 99 -20.19 2.40 11.31
N GLU A 100 -20.31 2.82 10.05
CA GLU A 100 -21.20 2.17 9.07
C GLU A 100 -20.80 0.70 8.85
N MET A 101 -19.52 0.43 8.58
CA MET A 101 -19.01 -0.94 8.43
C MET A 101 -19.23 -1.79 9.69
N GLU A 102 -19.08 -1.19 10.88
CA GLU A 102 -19.32 -1.86 12.17
C GLU A 102 -20.79 -2.23 12.40
N LYS A 103 -21.74 -1.51 11.79
CA LYS A 103 -23.18 -1.83 11.84
C LYS A 103 -23.56 -2.91 10.83
N GLU A 104 -22.87 -2.95 9.69
CA GLU A 104 -23.18 -3.86 8.58
C GLU A 104 -22.53 -5.24 8.73
N HIS A 105 -21.40 -5.33 9.45
CA HIS A 105 -20.59 -6.53 9.55
C HIS A 105 -20.42 -7.01 11.00
N SER A 106 -20.31 -8.32 11.17
CA SER A 106 -19.92 -8.91 12.45
C SER A 106 -18.45 -8.59 12.81
N PRO A 107 -18.09 -8.61 14.11
CA PRO A 107 -16.70 -8.41 14.53
C PRO A 107 -15.70 -9.36 13.86
N GLU A 108 -16.10 -10.62 13.62
CA GLU A 108 -15.29 -11.62 12.94
C GLU A 108 -15.04 -11.27 11.47
N GLU A 109 -16.06 -10.77 10.77
CA GLU A 109 -15.95 -10.30 9.39
C GLU A 109 -15.03 -9.08 9.30
N LEU A 110 -15.21 -8.08 10.17
CA LEU A 110 -14.34 -6.90 10.24
C LEU A 110 -12.88 -7.30 10.46
N LYS A 111 -12.63 -8.22 11.40
CA LYS A 111 -11.28 -8.75 11.63
C LYS A 111 -10.72 -9.49 10.42
N SER A 112 -11.55 -10.24 9.69
CA SER A 112 -11.12 -10.94 8.48
C SER A 112 -10.68 -9.95 7.38
N MET A 113 -11.42 -8.83 7.25
CA MET A 113 -11.14 -7.73 6.32
C MET A 113 -9.97 -6.86 6.76
N GLY A 114 -9.58 -6.92 8.03
CA GLY A 114 -8.52 -6.09 8.61
C GLY A 114 -9.03 -4.79 9.23
N LEU A 115 -10.33 -4.67 9.43
CA LEU A 115 -11.00 -3.55 10.06
C LEU A 115 -11.20 -3.74 11.58
N ASP A 116 -10.43 -4.65 12.21
CA ASP A 116 -10.28 -4.71 13.68
C ASP A 116 -9.33 -3.60 14.15
N VAL A 117 -9.78 -2.36 13.95
CA VAL A 117 -9.05 -1.11 14.16
C VAL A 117 -9.95 -0.08 14.81
N GLU A 118 -9.35 0.93 15.44
CA GLU A 118 -10.04 2.10 15.97
C GLU A 118 -9.46 3.37 15.33
N ILE A 119 -10.23 4.45 15.37
CA ILE A 119 -9.72 5.77 15.01
C ILE A 119 -8.61 6.20 15.98
N CYS A 120 -7.42 6.48 15.45
CA CYS A 120 -6.29 6.92 16.26
C CYS A 120 -6.63 8.21 17.00
N LYS A 121 -6.43 8.19 18.33
CA LYS A 121 -6.60 9.36 19.20
C LYS A 121 -5.29 10.15 19.32
N GLY A 122 -5.43 11.44 19.63
CA GLY A 122 -4.29 12.34 19.87
C GLY A 122 -3.70 12.99 18.62
N GLU A 123 -2.51 13.54 18.77
CA GLU A 123 -1.85 14.41 17.79
C GLU A 123 -1.06 13.66 16.71
N GLN A 124 -0.95 12.33 16.81
CA GLN A 124 -0.25 11.53 15.82
C GLN A 124 -0.93 11.65 14.46
N ARG A 125 -0.14 11.80 13.39
CA ARG A 125 -0.62 11.85 12.00
C ARG A 125 -0.90 10.45 11.45
N LYS A 126 -1.84 9.76 12.10
CA LYS A 126 -2.36 8.43 11.75
C LYS A 126 -3.89 8.45 11.79
N ILE A 127 -4.54 7.74 10.88
CA ILE A 127 -6.01 7.69 10.82
C ILE A 127 -6.52 6.51 11.66
N LEU A 128 -6.01 5.30 11.38
CA LEU A 128 -6.42 4.04 12.00
C LEU A 128 -5.31 3.47 12.89
N CYS A 129 -5.70 2.92 14.04
CA CYS A 129 -4.87 2.29 15.06
C CYS A 129 -5.41 0.89 15.36
N HIS A 130 -4.55 -0.07 15.71
CA HIS A 130 -5.04 -1.37 16.17
C HIS A 130 -5.77 -1.25 17.51
N VAL A 131 -6.89 -1.96 17.65
CA VAL A 131 -7.64 -2.02 18.90
C VAL A 131 -6.74 -2.59 20.00
N ARG A 132 -6.56 -1.82 21.07
CA ARG A 132 -5.88 -2.32 22.26
C ARG A 132 -6.87 -3.15 23.07
N HIS A 133 -6.90 -4.46 22.84
CA HIS A 133 -7.55 -5.34 23.80
C HIS A 133 -6.78 -5.25 25.11
N ALA A 134 -7.41 -4.69 26.14
CA ALA A 134 -6.87 -4.74 27.49
C ALA A 134 -6.61 -6.21 27.81
N ARG A 135 -5.33 -6.60 27.93
CA ARG A 135 -4.96 -7.92 28.44
C ARG A 135 -5.61 -8.02 29.82
N LYS A 136 -6.68 -8.83 29.95
CA LYS A 136 -7.20 -9.25 31.25
C LYS A 136 -6.05 -9.96 31.96
N GLY A 137 -5.41 -9.24 32.88
CA GLY A 137 -4.30 -9.74 33.68
C GLY A 137 -2.93 -9.21 33.25
N HIS A 138 -2.65 -7.94 33.54
CA HIS A 138 -1.40 -7.50 34.15
C HIS A 138 -1.63 -6.07 34.65
N LYS A 139 -2.01 -5.94 35.94
CA LYS A 139 -1.76 -4.69 36.67
C LYS A 139 -0.25 -4.61 36.85
N GLY A 140 0.43 -3.76 36.09
CA GLY A 140 1.86 -3.55 36.28
C GLY A 140 2.45 -2.54 35.30
N GLY A 141 2.80 -1.37 35.82
CA GLY A 141 3.85 -0.52 35.27
C GLY A 141 3.41 0.49 34.23
N ALA A 142 3.01 1.68 34.70
CA ALA A 142 3.42 2.90 34.02
C ALA A 142 4.95 2.88 33.97
N HIS A 143 5.59 2.88 32.79
CA HIS A 143 6.94 3.41 32.56
C HIS A 143 7.29 3.36 31.06
N HIS A 144 7.66 4.54 30.54
CA HIS A 144 8.42 4.88 29.33
C HIS A 144 7.79 4.70 27.94
N GLY A 145 7.48 5.86 27.34
CA GLY A 145 7.75 6.05 25.92
C GLY A 145 9.25 5.99 25.69
N GLN A 146 9.68 5.08 24.81
CA GLN A 146 11.05 5.05 24.29
C GLN A 146 10.96 4.81 22.79
N VAL A 147 11.50 5.78 22.06
CA VAL A 147 11.75 5.75 20.62
C VAL A 147 12.77 4.64 20.35
N HIS A 148 12.39 3.59 19.62
CA HIS A 148 13.37 2.62 19.12
C HIS A 148 13.91 3.11 17.78
N ASN A 149 14.98 3.91 17.84
CA ASN A 149 15.96 4.00 16.76
C ASN A 149 16.82 2.73 16.76
N ALA A 150 17.22 2.32 15.55
CA ALA A 150 17.93 1.10 15.22
C ALA A 150 19.29 0.95 15.92
N HIS A 151 19.71 -0.29 16.17
CA HIS A 151 21.09 -0.76 15.94
C HIS A 151 21.08 -2.27 15.66
N HIS A 152 21.58 -2.63 14.47
CA HIS A 152 22.14 -3.93 14.13
C HIS A 152 23.45 -4.08 14.91
N GLU A 153 23.71 -5.25 15.49
CA GLU A 153 25.06 -5.85 15.53
C GLU A 153 24.95 -7.37 15.45
N ASP A 154 25.76 -7.92 14.54
CA ASP A 154 25.94 -9.33 14.24
C ASP A 154 26.60 -10.07 15.42
N ASN A 155 26.18 -11.31 15.67
CA ASN A 155 27.14 -12.32 16.10
C ASN A 155 26.68 -13.73 15.72
N ALA A 156 27.42 -14.27 14.75
CA ALA A 156 27.48 -15.69 14.44
C ALA A 156 28.56 -16.34 15.31
N SER A 157 28.28 -17.52 15.86
CA SER A 157 29.23 -18.62 16.08
C SER A 157 28.51 -19.77 16.79
N HIS A 158 28.27 -20.88 16.07
CA HIS A 158 29.05 -22.15 16.11
C HIS A 158 28.57 -23.07 17.24
N ALA A 159 28.48 -24.40 17.15
CA ALA A 159 28.77 -25.42 16.13
C ALA A 159 28.07 -26.72 16.64
N GLU A 160 27.42 -27.49 15.78
CA GLU A 160 27.86 -28.80 15.23
C GLU A 160 27.84 -30.01 16.18
N HIS A 161 27.15 -31.07 15.74
CA HIS A 161 27.58 -32.47 15.63
C HIS A 161 26.56 -33.15 14.66
N HIS A 162 26.92 -33.50 13.42
CA HIS A 162 27.51 -34.77 12.95
C HIS A 162 26.69 -36.02 13.35
N GLU A 163 26.48 -37.08 12.56
CA GLU A 163 26.64 -37.46 11.14
C GLU A 163 26.17 -38.94 11.06
N GLU A 164 25.67 -39.39 9.89
CA GLU A 164 25.73 -40.77 9.31
C GLU A 164 24.60 -40.88 8.25
N GLU A 165 24.84 -40.65 6.96
CA GLU A 165 25.43 -41.53 5.92
C GLU A 165 24.74 -42.88 5.69
N HIS A 166 24.15 -43.04 4.49
CA HIS A 166 24.31 -44.15 3.54
C HIS A 166 23.67 -43.71 2.19
N LYS A 167 24.46 -43.28 1.19
CA LYS A 167 25.09 -44.04 0.08
C LYS A 167 24.05 -44.69 -0.86
N ALA A 168 23.66 -44.07 -1.98
CA ALA A 168 24.33 -43.90 -3.28
C ALA A 168 24.06 -45.04 -4.29
N THR A 169 23.51 -44.65 -5.45
CA THR A 169 23.81 -45.21 -6.78
C THR A 169 23.69 -44.08 -7.80
N GLU A 170 24.84 -43.68 -8.36
CA GLU A 170 25.02 -43.05 -9.68
C GLU A 170 24.55 -44.06 -10.77
N GLU A 171 24.18 -43.68 -12.00
CA GLU A 171 25.10 -43.27 -13.07
C GLU A 171 24.40 -42.40 -14.14
N HIS A 172 25.12 -41.35 -14.56
CA HIS A 172 25.35 -40.79 -15.92
C HIS A 172 24.18 -40.71 -16.92
N GLU A 173 23.89 -39.56 -17.56
CA GLU A 173 24.72 -38.94 -18.60
C GLU A 173 24.25 -37.50 -18.92
N ALA A 174 25.21 -36.62 -19.19
CA ALA A 174 25.07 -35.40 -20.00
C ALA A 174 26.27 -35.44 -21.00
N PRO A 175 26.34 -34.66 -22.11
CA PRO A 175 25.73 -33.34 -22.32
C PRO A 175 25.40 -32.99 -23.81
N ALA A 176 25.20 -31.68 -24.06
CA ALA A 176 25.16 -30.97 -25.35
C ALA A 176 23.73 -30.76 -25.94
N LYS A 177 23.35 -29.64 -26.56
CA LYS A 177 24.10 -28.54 -27.18
C LYS A 177 23.12 -27.38 -27.47
N ALA A 178 23.50 -26.14 -27.18
CA ALA A 178 22.96 -24.98 -27.90
C ALA A 178 23.70 -24.82 -29.24
N PRO A 179 23.01 -24.41 -30.31
CA PRO A 179 23.31 -23.12 -30.99
C PRO A 179 22.02 -22.51 -31.59
N ALA A 180 21.93 -21.33 -32.22
CA ALA A 180 22.69 -20.09 -32.35
C ALA A 180 21.75 -19.08 -33.04
N LYS A 181 22.11 -17.79 -32.98
CA LYS A 181 21.52 -16.71 -33.79
C LYS A 181 21.66 -17.01 -35.28
N GLN A 182 20.66 -16.65 -36.08
CA GLN A 182 20.86 -16.23 -37.47
C GLN A 182 20.08 -14.95 -37.76
N SER A 183 20.86 -13.87 -37.89
CA SER A 183 20.53 -12.67 -38.65
C SER A 183 21.20 -12.86 -40.01
N THR A 184 20.43 -12.78 -41.09
CA THR A 184 20.91 -12.48 -42.45
C THR A 184 19.77 -11.83 -43.25
N ALA A 185 19.88 -10.52 -43.48
CA ALA A 185 19.46 -9.90 -44.74
C ALA A 185 20.65 -10.01 -45.73
N PRO A 186 20.64 -9.46 -46.97
CA PRO A 186 19.57 -8.87 -47.81
C PRO A 186 19.62 -9.37 -49.28
N ALA A 187 18.61 -9.05 -50.11
CA ALA A 187 18.74 -8.80 -51.57
C ALA A 187 17.37 -8.33 -52.12
N LYS A 188 17.22 -7.03 -52.45
CA LYS A 188 17.41 -6.41 -53.77
C LYS A 188 16.22 -6.58 -54.73
N THR A 189 15.52 -5.44 -54.90
CA THR A 189 14.71 -4.97 -56.03
C THR A 189 15.47 -5.08 -57.37
N PRO A 190 14.76 -5.20 -58.51
CA PRO A 190 14.58 -4.06 -59.43
C PRO A 190 13.08 -3.84 -59.75
N ALA A 191 12.55 -2.60 -59.80
CA ALA A 191 12.61 -1.62 -60.90
C ALA A 191 11.73 -2.09 -62.09
N GLU A 192 10.90 -1.29 -62.77
CA GLU A 192 10.72 0.15 -62.87
C GLU A 192 9.49 0.42 -63.79
N SER A 193 8.94 1.64 -63.72
CA SER A 193 8.27 2.42 -64.79
C SER A 193 7.01 1.83 -65.47
N SER A 194 5.88 2.53 -65.54
CA SER A 194 5.75 3.80 -66.29
C SER A 194 4.41 4.53 -65.99
N LYS A 195 4.50 5.71 -65.36
CA LYS A 195 4.00 7.08 -65.74
C LYS A 195 2.94 7.26 -66.89
N PRO A 196 2.40 8.48 -67.13
CA PRO A 196 1.28 9.22 -66.48
C PRO A 196 0.18 9.71 -67.48
N ALA A 197 -0.87 10.37 -66.98
CA ALA A 197 -1.70 11.46 -67.60
C ALA A 197 -2.98 11.59 -66.73
N GLU A 198 -3.57 12.73 -66.40
CA GLU A 198 -3.47 14.15 -66.77
C GLU A 198 -3.99 14.97 -65.56
#